data_AF-A0A0C2X9N2-F1
#
_entry.id   AF-A0A0C2X9N2-F1
#
_cell.length_a   1.000
_cell.length_b   1.000
_cell.length_c   1.000
_cell.angle_alpha   90.00
_cell.angle_beta   90.00
_cell.angle_gamma   90.00
#
_symmetry.space_group_name_H-M   'P 1'
#
loop_
_entity.id
_entity.type
_entity.pdbx_description
1 polymer ?
#
loop_
_entity_poly.entity_id
_entity_poly.type
_entity_poly.pdbx_seq_one_letter_code
_entity_poly.pdbx_strand_id
1 'polypeptide(L)'
;MAAPQTDEISFYRTKAAEFVELHDQVETSLSLLENLESFLSTFQTDLTSVAGQISELQRRSKDIDERLRGRRRIERPLASLIADLTIPPQLATTLLDTNVGEPWIDAVAQLEARLGSIQTRGRVKASKDLGDVAQALGIVAATKLRAFFLALLQPIRSSITTNMQVLQTSVLLKYQTLFGYLDRHHPNVASELLRAYTGAARTYYETGFRRYIRSLATIKGRSGEPFELIGSTSERVEASLKVESLEYGSLDGPAVTMAFLADDKNYKEPVEGLFRAMLIVVMDNATGEYSFIRQFFNRDEPSQKETSTPTPNRTGESVREESVPGSPVDSRRRGSDAESVRAMKQSAAKRKADDAYFDGIWKQVMEPVTQYADGFIKSIVSPSLLDPKPSVVPILTMIRLNEAAYQEVCRRSCGPMETFLVGVRMSLWPLFQSEMSAHVESLKTLADSATGSMFARGNVRDPVVRAAAQRYAIMFSSILALIGDDEEPMLFINLGRLRQELTRLITVQAAKVKDPVQNAIYLSTSYEAILQTLSSGPRPNTHPKAQTETAFWREREEEARRRIASSQG
;
A
#
# COMPACT_ATOMS: atom_id res chain seq x y z
N MET A 1 134.49 -41.91 -85.52
CA MET A 1 134.49 -42.82 -84.34
C MET A 1 133.73 -42.13 -83.20
N ALA A 2 132.91 -42.86 -82.44
CA ALA A 2 131.87 -42.32 -81.54
C ALA A 2 132.18 -42.44 -80.02
N ALA A 3 131.52 -41.56 -79.24
CA ALA A 3 131.09 -41.58 -77.80
C ALA A 3 132.15 -41.38 -76.67
N PRO A 4 131.84 -40.71 -75.51
CA PRO A 4 130.84 -41.12 -74.48
C PRO A 4 130.08 -40.00 -73.64
N GLN A 5 128.95 -40.30 -72.97
CA GLN A 5 128.23 -39.45 -71.94
C GLN A 5 127.07 -40.19 -71.20
N THR A 6 127.27 -40.90 -70.08
CA THR A 6 126.14 -41.64 -69.41
C THR A 6 126.04 -41.65 -67.86
N ASP A 7 126.92 -41.05 -67.07
CA ASP A 7 126.92 -41.27 -65.59
C ASP A 7 126.13 -40.29 -64.70
N GLU A 8 125.77 -39.08 -65.13
CA GLU A 8 125.10 -38.07 -64.25
C GLU A 8 123.60 -38.34 -63.98
N ILE A 9 122.95 -39.20 -64.77
CA ILE A 9 121.48 -39.38 -64.77
C ILE A 9 120.99 -40.22 -63.58
N SER A 10 121.85 -41.02 -62.94
CA SER A 10 121.45 -41.97 -61.89
C SER A 10 121.24 -41.32 -60.52
N PHE A 11 122.03 -40.31 -60.17
CA PHE A 11 122.00 -39.66 -58.84
C PHE A 11 120.72 -38.84 -58.60
N TYR A 12 120.33 -38.02 -59.58
CA TYR A 12 119.12 -37.20 -59.49
C TYR A 12 117.83 -38.03 -59.44
N ARG A 13 117.85 -39.25 -59.97
CA ARG A 13 116.69 -40.15 -60.00
C ARG A 13 116.35 -40.73 -58.63
N THR A 14 117.34 -40.95 -57.76
CA THR A 14 117.13 -41.55 -56.43
C THR A 14 116.62 -40.51 -55.43
N LYS A 15 117.16 -39.29 -55.44
CA LYS A 15 116.66 -38.19 -54.60
C LYS A 15 115.25 -37.72 -55.01
N ALA A 16 114.91 -37.82 -56.28
CA ALA A 16 113.55 -37.56 -56.75
C ALA A 16 112.52 -38.52 -56.11
N ALA A 17 112.87 -39.78 -55.84
CA ALA A 17 111.94 -40.74 -55.24
C ALA A 17 111.59 -40.40 -53.78
N GLU A 18 112.58 -40.01 -52.95
CA GLU A 18 112.34 -39.58 -51.56
C GLU A 18 111.53 -38.27 -51.48
N PHE A 19 111.78 -37.31 -52.39
CA PHE A 19 110.99 -36.08 -52.45
C PHE A 19 109.56 -36.33 -52.93
N VAL A 20 109.36 -37.32 -53.81
CA VAL A 20 108.02 -37.75 -54.24
C VAL A 20 107.27 -38.44 -53.09
N GLU A 21 107.92 -39.29 -52.30
CA GLU A 21 107.29 -39.94 -51.14
C GLU A 21 106.94 -38.93 -50.03
N LEU A 22 107.83 -37.96 -49.75
CA LEU A 22 107.51 -36.89 -48.80
C LEU A 22 106.39 -36.00 -49.33
N HIS A 23 106.36 -35.72 -50.63
CA HIS A 23 105.27 -35.00 -51.26
C HIS A 23 103.94 -35.76 -51.10
N ASP A 24 103.94 -37.08 -51.32
CA ASP A 24 102.75 -37.94 -51.16
C ASP A 24 102.25 -37.98 -49.70
N GLN A 25 103.16 -38.01 -48.72
CA GLN A 25 102.79 -37.93 -47.29
C GLN A 25 102.25 -36.55 -46.89
N VAL A 26 102.88 -35.48 -47.38
CA VAL A 26 102.41 -34.11 -47.15
C VAL A 26 101.05 -33.90 -47.82
N GLU A 27 100.88 -34.38 -49.04
CA GLU A 27 99.62 -34.37 -49.79
C GLU A 27 98.53 -35.17 -49.08
N THR A 28 98.87 -36.33 -48.50
CA THR A 28 97.94 -37.11 -47.67
C THR A 28 97.54 -36.33 -46.41
N SER A 29 98.48 -35.71 -45.70
CA SER A 29 98.20 -34.92 -44.50
C SER A 29 97.37 -33.65 -44.80
N LEU A 30 97.64 -33.00 -45.94
CA LEU A 30 96.88 -31.88 -46.46
C LEU A 30 95.46 -32.33 -46.82
N SER A 31 95.29 -33.49 -47.47
CA SER A 31 93.97 -34.04 -47.77
C SER A 31 93.15 -34.33 -46.49
N LEU A 32 93.81 -34.78 -45.43
CA LEU A 32 93.15 -35.09 -44.15
C LEU A 32 92.76 -33.82 -43.40
N LEU A 33 93.60 -32.77 -43.48
CA LEU A 33 93.28 -31.44 -43.01
C LEU A 33 92.15 -30.79 -43.82
N GLU A 34 92.15 -30.93 -45.15
CA GLU A 34 91.05 -30.49 -46.03
C GLU A 34 89.73 -31.21 -45.70
N ASN A 35 89.79 -32.51 -45.39
CA ASN A 35 88.62 -33.27 -44.94
C ASN A 35 88.10 -32.78 -43.58
N LEU A 36 88.99 -32.44 -42.65
CA LEU A 36 88.62 -31.94 -41.33
C LEU A 36 88.08 -30.50 -41.41
N GLU A 37 88.69 -29.67 -42.26
CA GLU A 37 88.19 -28.34 -42.61
C GLU A 37 86.82 -28.41 -43.27
N SER A 38 86.63 -29.33 -44.21
CA SER A 38 85.33 -29.59 -44.85
C SER A 38 84.27 -30.04 -43.84
N PHE A 39 84.62 -30.96 -42.93
CA PHE A 39 83.71 -31.42 -41.88
C PHE A 39 83.34 -30.32 -40.88
N LEU A 40 84.32 -29.54 -40.41
CA LEU A 40 84.08 -28.42 -39.50
C LEU A 40 83.28 -27.30 -40.18
N SER A 41 83.57 -27.01 -41.46
CA SER A 41 82.80 -26.07 -42.27
C SER A 41 81.35 -26.54 -42.40
N THR A 42 81.13 -27.82 -42.72
CA THR A 42 79.80 -28.43 -42.81
C THR A 42 79.07 -28.37 -41.46
N PHE A 43 79.74 -28.72 -40.36
CA PHE A 43 79.16 -28.68 -39.01
C PHE A 43 78.83 -27.25 -38.56
N GLN A 44 79.69 -26.27 -38.90
CA GLN A 44 79.42 -24.85 -38.64
C GLN A 44 78.22 -24.35 -39.47
N THR A 45 78.12 -24.75 -40.75
CA THR A 45 76.96 -24.42 -41.58
C THR A 45 75.68 -25.05 -41.04
N ASP A 46 75.74 -26.28 -40.55
CA ASP A 46 74.59 -26.99 -39.97
C ASP A 46 74.16 -26.36 -38.64
N LEU A 47 75.08 -26.02 -37.74
CA LEU A 47 74.77 -25.31 -36.50
C LEU A 47 74.16 -23.92 -36.76
N THR A 48 74.70 -23.20 -37.75
CA THR A 48 74.16 -21.89 -38.13
C THR A 48 72.76 -22.03 -38.73
N SER A 49 72.54 -23.07 -39.54
CA SER A 49 71.22 -23.42 -40.09
C SER A 49 70.22 -23.78 -38.98
N VAL A 50 70.60 -24.67 -38.05
CA VAL A 50 69.76 -25.10 -36.92
C VAL A 50 69.48 -23.95 -35.96
N ALA A 51 70.47 -23.13 -35.62
CA ALA A 51 70.27 -21.94 -34.80
C ALA A 51 69.34 -20.92 -35.49
N GLY A 52 69.48 -20.77 -36.82
CA GLY A 52 68.56 -19.98 -37.63
C GLY A 52 67.13 -20.52 -37.60
N GLN A 53 66.95 -21.84 -37.73
CA GLN A 53 65.65 -22.50 -37.64
C GLN A 53 65.02 -22.37 -36.25
N ILE A 54 65.79 -22.54 -35.17
CA ILE A 54 65.32 -22.38 -33.79
C ILE A 54 64.90 -20.93 -33.53
N SER A 55 65.70 -19.96 -33.98
CA SER A 55 65.38 -18.53 -33.86
C SER A 55 64.11 -18.18 -34.63
N GLU A 56 63.95 -18.70 -35.85
CA GLU A 56 62.72 -18.52 -36.64
C GLU A 56 61.51 -19.20 -35.97
N LEU A 57 61.69 -20.38 -35.37
CA LEU A 57 60.63 -21.07 -34.62
C LEU A 57 60.20 -20.26 -33.38
N GLN A 58 61.16 -19.74 -32.62
CA GLN A 58 60.89 -18.88 -31.46
C GLN A 58 60.20 -17.58 -31.87
N ARG A 59 60.62 -16.96 -32.98
CA ARG A 59 59.98 -15.77 -33.54
C ARG A 59 58.53 -16.05 -33.94
N ARG A 60 58.29 -17.19 -34.60
CA ARG A 60 56.93 -17.65 -34.95
C ARG A 60 56.09 -17.94 -33.70
N SER A 61 56.65 -18.57 -32.69
CA SER A 61 55.94 -18.82 -31.42
C SER A 61 55.49 -17.52 -30.76
N LYS A 62 56.38 -16.51 -30.69
CA LYS A 62 56.03 -15.18 -30.14
C LYS A 62 54.95 -14.48 -30.96
N ASP A 63 55.04 -14.49 -32.29
CA ASP A 63 54.01 -13.93 -33.18
C ASP A 63 52.64 -14.63 -32.98
N ILE A 64 52.64 -15.96 -32.86
CA ILE A 64 51.42 -16.72 -32.56
C ILE A 64 50.84 -16.35 -31.19
N ASP A 65 51.68 -16.23 -30.16
CA ASP A 65 51.25 -15.85 -28.80
C ASP A 65 50.69 -14.42 -28.73
N GLU A 66 51.27 -13.49 -29.49
CA GLU A 66 50.74 -12.13 -29.61
C GLU A 66 49.38 -12.12 -30.31
N ARG A 67 49.23 -12.87 -31.41
CA ARG A 67 47.94 -13.02 -32.11
C ARG A 67 46.89 -13.68 -31.21
N LEU A 68 47.27 -14.70 -30.44
CA LEU A 68 46.37 -15.41 -29.54
C LEU A 68 45.91 -14.50 -28.39
N ARG A 69 46.81 -13.71 -27.81
CA ARG A 69 46.46 -12.69 -26.80
C ARG A 69 45.52 -11.63 -27.38
N GLY A 70 45.79 -11.14 -28.58
CA GLY A 70 44.91 -10.20 -29.29
C GLY A 70 43.51 -10.75 -29.51
N ARG A 71 43.39 -12.00 -29.98
CA ARG A 71 42.10 -12.68 -30.19
C ARG A 71 41.33 -12.90 -28.89
N ARG A 72 41.97 -13.41 -27.84
CA ARG A 72 41.31 -13.63 -26.53
C ARG A 72 40.77 -12.34 -25.91
N ARG A 73 41.44 -11.20 -26.14
CA ARG A 73 40.96 -9.89 -25.67
C ARG A 73 39.66 -9.45 -26.35
N ILE A 74 39.48 -9.80 -27.62
CA ILE A 74 38.30 -9.45 -28.43
C ILE A 74 37.16 -10.47 -28.24
N GLU A 75 37.51 -11.73 -27.98
CA GLU A 75 36.57 -12.84 -27.81
C GLU A 75 35.52 -12.56 -26.72
N ARG A 76 35.93 -12.09 -25.54
CA ARG A 76 35.00 -11.85 -24.42
C ARG A 76 33.95 -10.76 -24.73
N PRO A 77 34.33 -9.54 -25.18
CA PRO A 77 33.34 -8.54 -25.60
C PRO A 77 32.44 -9.00 -26.75
N LEU A 78 33.00 -9.73 -27.72
CA LEU A 78 32.23 -10.23 -28.87
C LEU A 78 31.22 -11.32 -28.44
N ALA A 79 31.63 -12.24 -27.57
CA ALA A 79 30.76 -13.26 -27.01
C ALA A 79 29.61 -12.64 -26.20
N SER A 80 29.92 -11.63 -25.37
CA SER A 80 28.88 -10.85 -24.66
C SER A 80 27.94 -10.16 -25.65
N LEU A 81 28.47 -9.52 -26.69
CA LEU A 81 27.67 -8.85 -27.71
C LEU A 81 26.70 -9.82 -28.42
N ILE A 82 27.19 -11.00 -28.78
CA ILE A 82 26.37 -12.04 -29.41
C ILE A 82 25.31 -12.56 -28.43
N ALA A 83 25.66 -12.82 -27.17
CA ALA A 83 24.70 -13.30 -26.17
C ALA A 83 23.57 -12.30 -25.88
N ASP A 84 23.87 -11.00 -25.91
CA ASP A 84 22.92 -9.91 -25.68
C ASP A 84 22.04 -9.61 -26.89
N LEU A 85 22.51 -9.86 -28.12
CA LEU A 85 21.74 -9.60 -29.34
C LEU A 85 20.96 -10.82 -29.81
N THR A 86 21.43 -12.04 -29.50
CA THR A 86 20.79 -13.27 -29.98
C THR A 86 19.47 -13.51 -29.26
N ILE A 87 18.41 -13.71 -30.03
CA ILE A 87 17.12 -14.20 -29.55
C ILE A 87 17.17 -15.73 -29.57
N PRO A 88 17.13 -16.42 -28.42
CA PRO A 88 17.15 -17.88 -28.40
C PRO A 88 15.94 -18.47 -29.14
N PRO A 89 16.10 -19.53 -29.94
CA PRO A 89 14.98 -20.14 -30.67
C PRO A 89 13.89 -20.65 -29.71
N GLN A 90 14.28 -21.14 -28.53
CA GLN A 90 13.34 -21.56 -27.47
C GLN A 90 12.45 -20.42 -26.97
N LEU A 91 13.00 -19.20 -26.87
CA LEU A 91 12.25 -18.01 -26.50
C LEU A 91 11.21 -17.69 -27.58
N ALA A 92 11.60 -17.74 -28.85
CA ALA A 92 10.69 -17.51 -29.98
C ALA A 92 9.57 -18.55 -30.03
N THR A 93 9.90 -19.85 -29.93
CA THR A 93 8.92 -20.95 -29.88
C THR A 93 7.94 -20.78 -28.71
N THR A 94 8.43 -20.37 -27.53
CA THR A 94 7.55 -20.11 -26.37
C THR A 94 6.55 -19.00 -26.69
N LEU A 95 7.01 -17.87 -27.22
CA LEU A 95 6.14 -16.72 -27.51
C LEU A 95 5.20 -16.95 -28.70
N LEU A 96 5.62 -17.71 -29.71
CA LEU A 96 4.86 -17.94 -30.94
C LEU A 96 3.89 -19.12 -30.83
N ASP A 97 4.30 -20.23 -30.21
CA ASP A 97 3.56 -21.49 -30.30
C ASP A 97 2.77 -21.84 -29.03
N THR A 98 3.12 -21.24 -27.88
CA THR A 98 2.42 -21.52 -26.62
C THR A 98 1.35 -20.48 -26.27
N ASN A 99 0.44 -20.87 -25.37
CA ASN A 99 -0.52 -19.97 -24.74
C ASN A 99 0.11 -19.26 -23.54
N VAL A 100 -0.38 -18.05 -23.25
CA VAL A 100 0.10 -17.24 -22.12
C VAL A 100 -0.17 -17.96 -20.79
N GLY A 101 0.86 -18.07 -19.96
CA GLY A 101 0.84 -18.69 -18.65
C GLY A 101 2.08 -18.32 -17.84
N GLU A 102 2.41 -19.07 -16.80
CA GLU A 102 3.56 -18.77 -15.93
C GLU A 102 4.92 -18.69 -16.66
N PRO A 103 5.25 -19.57 -17.62
CA PRO A 103 6.52 -19.51 -18.35
C PRO A 103 6.71 -18.21 -19.13
N TRP A 104 5.61 -17.50 -19.44
CA TRP A 104 5.67 -16.22 -20.15
C TRP A 104 6.28 -15.10 -19.30
N ILE A 105 6.26 -15.21 -17.97
CA ILE A 105 6.83 -14.19 -17.07
C ILE A 105 8.33 -14.06 -17.33
N ASP A 106 9.05 -15.19 -17.34
CA ASP A 106 10.49 -15.20 -17.61
C ASP A 106 10.78 -14.95 -19.08
N ALA A 107 9.96 -15.47 -19.99
CA ALA A 107 10.14 -15.27 -21.43
C ALA A 107 10.03 -13.78 -21.82
N VAL A 108 9.01 -13.07 -21.32
CA VAL A 108 8.82 -11.65 -21.60
C VAL A 108 9.91 -10.80 -20.96
N ALA A 109 10.37 -11.14 -19.75
CA ALA A 109 11.52 -10.47 -19.13
C ALA A 109 12.81 -10.63 -19.97
N GLN A 110 13.06 -11.83 -20.52
CA GLN A 110 14.17 -12.05 -21.44
C GLN A 110 14.02 -11.25 -22.73
N LEU A 111 12.83 -11.19 -23.31
CA LEU A 111 12.55 -10.38 -24.50
C LEU A 111 12.79 -8.89 -24.25
N GLU A 112 12.32 -8.35 -23.12
CA GLU A 112 12.50 -6.96 -22.72
C GLU A 112 13.99 -6.60 -22.58
N ALA A 113 14.78 -7.44 -21.91
CA ALA A 113 16.23 -7.23 -21.77
C ALA A 113 16.96 -7.21 -23.13
N ARG A 114 16.51 -8.05 -24.08
CA ARG A 114 17.07 -8.10 -25.44
C ARG A 114 16.63 -6.88 -26.26
N LEU A 115 15.38 -6.44 -26.15
CA LEU A 115 14.90 -5.21 -26.79
C LEU A 115 15.70 -3.98 -26.33
N GLY A 116 15.95 -3.85 -25.02
CA GLY A 116 16.80 -2.78 -24.49
C GLY A 116 18.25 -2.85 -24.99
N SER A 117 18.81 -4.05 -25.08
CA SER A 117 20.17 -4.28 -25.62
C SER A 117 20.29 -3.93 -27.11
N ILE A 118 19.25 -4.25 -27.89
CA ILE A 118 19.18 -3.92 -29.32
C ILE A 118 19.02 -2.40 -29.51
N GLN A 119 18.21 -1.74 -28.68
CA GLN A 119 17.97 -0.30 -28.79
C GLN A 119 19.21 0.53 -28.42
N THR A 120 19.95 0.13 -27.39
CA THR A 120 21.20 0.80 -26.99
C THR A 120 22.33 0.62 -28.01
N ARG A 121 22.30 -0.44 -28.82
CA ARG A 121 23.37 -0.81 -29.77
C ARG A 121 23.02 -0.55 -31.24
N GLY A 122 22.13 0.42 -31.52
CA GLY A 122 21.63 0.75 -32.86
C GLY A 122 22.67 1.17 -33.93
N ARG A 123 23.95 1.32 -33.57
CA ARG A 123 25.05 1.54 -34.54
C ARG A 123 25.51 0.26 -35.23
N VAL A 124 25.23 -0.91 -34.66
CA VAL A 124 25.64 -2.22 -35.21
C VAL A 124 24.61 -2.67 -36.26
N LYS A 125 25.07 -3.06 -37.45
CA LYS A 125 24.18 -3.55 -38.52
C LYS A 125 23.31 -4.72 -38.06
N ALA A 126 23.90 -5.72 -37.40
CA ALA A 126 23.15 -6.85 -36.84
C ALA A 126 22.04 -6.42 -35.85
N SER A 127 22.27 -5.34 -35.09
CA SER A 127 21.25 -4.80 -34.18
C SER A 127 20.09 -4.15 -34.93
N LYS A 128 20.33 -3.56 -36.10
CA LYS A 128 19.27 -3.04 -36.97
C LYS A 128 18.49 -4.16 -37.62
N ASP A 129 19.19 -5.15 -38.18
CA ASP A 129 18.58 -6.30 -38.85
C ASP A 129 17.71 -7.14 -37.88
N LEU A 130 18.16 -7.30 -36.62
CA LEU A 130 17.35 -7.96 -35.57
C LEU A 130 16.28 -7.06 -34.97
N GLY A 131 16.38 -5.74 -35.13
CA GLY A 131 15.44 -4.78 -34.55
C GLY A 131 14.01 -5.03 -34.99
N ASP A 132 13.80 -5.17 -36.31
CA ASP A 132 12.48 -5.41 -36.89
C ASP A 132 11.88 -6.75 -36.43
N VAL A 133 12.72 -7.80 -36.35
CA VAL A 133 12.30 -9.14 -35.88
C VAL A 133 11.94 -9.12 -34.40
N ALA A 134 12.75 -8.48 -33.57
CA ALA A 134 12.50 -8.34 -32.14
C ALA A 134 11.23 -7.54 -31.86
N GLN A 135 11.00 -6.46 -32.61
CA GLN A 135 9.77 -5.67 -32.54
C GLN A 135 8.55 -6.46 -33.00
N ALA A 136 8.65 -7.23 -34.10
CA ALA A 136 7.57 -8.10 -34.56
C ALA A 136 7.20 -9.15 -33.51
N LEU A 137 8.21 -9.76 -32.86
CA LEU A 137 7.99 -10.68 -31.75
C LEU A 137 7.32 -10.00 -30.55
N GLY A 138 7.70 -8.76 -30.24
CA GLY A 138 7.03 -7.93 -29.24
C GLY A 138 5.57 -7.66 -29.56
N ILE A 139 5.23 -7.34 -30.81
CA ILE A 139 3.84 -7.13 -31.26
C ILE A 139 3.01 -8.41 -31.12
N VAL A 140 3.57 -9.57 -31.49
CA VAL A 140 2.89 -10.86 -31.32
C VAL A 140 2.66 -11.17 -29.84
N ALA A 141 3.69 -10.96 -29.00
CA ALA A 141 3.58 -11.12 -27.55
C ALA A 141 2.49 -10.20 -26.98
N ALA A 142 2.48 -8.92 -27.35
CA ALA A 142 1.47 -7.95 -26.92
C ALA A 142 0.05 -8.35 -27.33
N THR A 143 -0.12 -8.88 -28.53
CA THR A 143 -1.42 -9.35 -29.04
C THR A 143 -1.96 -10.52 -28.22
N LYS A 144 -1.09 -11.48 -27.88
CA LYS A 144 -1.44 -12.64 -27.04
C LYS A 144 -1.70 -12.23 -25.58
N LEU A 145 -0.86 -11.37 -25.00
CA LEU A 145 -1.05 -10.84 -23.66
C LEU A 145 -2.38 -10.06 -23.54
N ARG A 146 -2.73 -9.26 -24.56
CA ARG A 146 -4.02 -8.59 -24.63
C ARG A 146 -5.18 -9.57 -24.54
N ALA A 147 -5.18 -10.60 -25.39
CA ALA A 147 -6.24 -11.62 -25.37
C ALA A 147 -6.32 -12.35 -24.03
N PHE A 148 -5.16 -12.68 -23.44
CA PHE A 148 -5.06 -13.32 -22.13
C PHE A 148 -5.66 -12.48 -21.01
N PHE A 149 -5.25 -11.21 -20.87
CA PHE A 149 -5.81 -10.33 -19.84
C PHE A 149 -7.30 -10.08 -20.04
N LEU A 150 -7.77 -9.87 -21.28
CA LEU A 150 -9.21 -9.73 -21.54
C LEU A 150 -10.00 -10.99 -21.14
N ALA A 151 -9.44 -12.18 -21.35
CA ALA A 151 -10.05 -13.42 -20.90
C ALA A 151 -10.09 -13.53 -19.36
N LEU A 152 -9.04 -13.12 -18.65
CA LEU A 152 -9.01 -13.08 -17.19
C LEU A 152 -10.04 -12.12 -16.58
N LEU A 153 -10.39 -11.04 -17.29
CA LEU A 153 -11.40 -10.07 -16.86
C LEU A 153 -12.83 -10.53 -17.14
N GLN A 154 -13.03 -11.57 -17.97
CA GLN A 154 -14.36 -11.97 -18.38
C GLN A 154 -15.26 -12.46 -17.23
N PRO A 155 -14.77 -13.23 -16.23
CA PRO A 155 -15.58 -13.64 -15.07
C PRO A 155 -16.16 -12.47 -14.27
N ILE A 156 -15.45 -11.35 -14.17
CA ILE A 156 -15.91 -10.13 -13.48
C ILE A 156 -17.11 -9.53 -14.22
N ARG A 157 -17.10 -9.61 -15.56
CA ARG A 157 -18.14 -9.04 -16.41
C ARG A 157 -19.38 -9.91 -16.49
N SER A 158 -19.22 -11.23 -16.44
CA SER A 158 -20.32 -12.18 -16.65
C SER A 158 -21.06 -12.56 -15.37
N SER A 159 -20.36 -12.59 -14.22
CA SER A 159 -20.95 -13.04 -12.97
C SER A 159 -20.65 -12.10 -11.81
N ILE A 160 -21.72 -11.71 -11.10
CA ILE A 160 -21.65 -10.93 -9.87
C ILE A 160 -21.22 -11.76 -8.64
N THR A 161 -21.23 -13.09 -8.75
CA THR A 161 -20.79 -13.99 -7.67
C THR A 161 -19.30 -14.30 -7.74
N THR A 162 -18.59 -13.76 -8.74
CA THR A 162 -17.14 -13.89 -8.86
C THR A 162 -16.47 -13.26 -7.64
N ASN A 163 -15.60 -14.00 -6.96
CA ASN A 163 -14.82 -13.45 -5.86
C ASN A 163 -13.72 -12.53 -6.43
N MET A 164 -14.01 -11.22 -6.48
CA MET A 164 -13.11 -10.20 -7.01
C MET A 164 -11.76 -10.20 -6.29
N GLN A 165 -11.76 -10.30 -4.96
CA GLN A 165 -10.53 -10.27 -4.15
C GLN A 165 -9.60 -11.43 -4.48
N VAL A 166 -10.13 -12.65 -4.64
CA VAL A 166 -9.33 -13.82 -5.01
C VAL A 166 -8.78 -13.67 -6.44
N LEU A 167 -9.60 -13.19 -7.38
CA LEU A 167 -9.15 -12.96 -8.75
C LEU A 167 -8.04 -11.91 -8.82
N GLN A 168 -8.18 -10.81 -8.09
CA GLN A 168 -7.16 -9.76 -7.99
C GLN A 168 -5.87 -10.28 -7.36
N THR A 169 -5.96 -10.84 -6.15
CA THR A 169 -4.78 -11.19 -5.36
C THR A 169 -4.07 -12.45 -5.82
N SER A 170 -4.80 -13.49 -6.22
CA SER A 170 -4.24 -14.81 -6.52
C SER A 170 -3.99 -15.03 -8.01
N VAL A 171 -4.74 -14.36 -8.88
CA VAL A 171 -4.64 -14.56 -10.34
C VAL A 171 -3.97 -13.38 -11.02
N LEU A 172 -4.51 -12.15 -10.90
CA LEU A 172 -4.01 -10.99 -11.63
C LEU A 172 -2.62 -10.55 -11.16
N LEU A 173 -2.40 -10.42 -9.84
CA LEU A 173 -1.10 -9.97 -9.30
C LEU A 173 0.08 -10.85 -9.75
N LYS A 174 -0.14 -12.15 -9.98
CA LYS A 174 0.91 -13.05 -10.50
C LYS A 174 1.48 -12.60 -11.84
N TYR A 175 0.65 -11.96 -12.67
CA TYR A 175 1.01 -11.51 -14.02
C TYR A 175 1.29 -10.00 -14.09
N GLN A 176 1.51 -9.34 -12.95
CA GLN A 176 1.82 -7.89 -12.89
C GLN A 176 3.01 -7.51 -13.78
N THR A 177 4.07 -8.31 -13.81
CA THR A 177 5.27 -8.06 -14.63
C THR A 177 4.96 -8.05 -16.13
N LEU A 178 4.02 -8.89 -16.58
CA LEU A 178 3.55 -8.92 -17.97
C LEU A 178 2.78 -7.64 -18.32
N PHE A 179 1.97 -7.12 -17.39
CA PHE A 179 1.33 -5.82 -17.58
C PHE A 179 2.36 -4.69 -17.61
N GLY A 180 3.36 -4.71 -16.72
CA GLY A 180 4.44 -3.73 -16.71
C GLY A 180 5.22 -3.67 -18.03
N TYR A 181 5.49 -4.82 -18.65
CA TYR A 181 6.04 -4.89 -20.01
C TYR A 181 5.14 -4.19 -21.04
N LEU A 182 3.83 -4.44 -21.00
CA LEU A 182 2.88 -3.79 -21.90
C LEU A 182 2.84 -2.27 -21.70
N ASP A 183 2.89 -1.78 -20.46
CA ASP A 183 2.87 -0.34 -20.17
C ASP A 183 4.09 0.38 -20.76
N ARG A 184 5.28 -0.24 -20.70
CA ARG A 184 6.53 0.33 -21.23
C ARG A 184 6.66 0.24 -22.75
N HIS A 185 6.33 -0.91 -23.33
CA HIS A 185 6.59 -1.17 -24.77
C HIS A 185 5.36 -1.02 -25.66
N HIS A 186 4.15 -1.19 -25.11
CA HIS A 186 2.88 -1.19 -25.86
C HIS A 186 1.78 -0.39 -25.14
N PRO A 187 1.99 0.93 -24.88
CA PRO A 187 1.13 1.73 -24.02
C PRO A 187 -0.33 1.80 -24.48
N ASN A 188 -0.59 1.68 -25.78
CA ASN A 188 -1.95 1.62 -26.33
C ASN A 188 -2.71 0.38 -25.84
N VAL A 189 -2.03 -0.78 -25.81
CA VAL A 189 -2.60 -2.04 -25.32
C VAL A 189 -2.79 -1.98 -23.81
N ALA A 190 -1.81 -1.46 -23.07
CA ALA A 190 -1.93 -1.27 -21.62
C ALA A 190 -3.09 -0.34 -21.24
N SER A 191 -3.25 0.77 -21.95
CA SER A 191 -4.36 1.71 -21.76
C SER A 191 -5.73 1.07 -22.05
N GLU A 192 -5.80 0.22 -23.08
CA GLU A 192 -7.00 -0.55 -23.39
C GLU A 192 -7.34 -1.54 -22.27
N LEU A 193 -6.36 -2.29 -21.77
CA LEU A 193 -6.54 -3.24 -20.68
C LEU A 193 -6.93 -2.56 -19.37
N LEU A 194 -6.30 -1.43 -19.03
CA LEU A 194 -6.68 -0.62 -17.88
C LEU A 194 -8.13 -0.16 -18.00
N ARG A 195 -8.54 0.37 -19.16
CA ARG A 195 -9.94 0.78 -19.39
C ARG A 195 -10.91 -0.40 -19.30
N ALA A 196 -10.53 -1.56 -19.83
CA ALA A 196 -11.34 -2.78 -19.76
C ALA A 196 -11.51 -3.26 -18.31
N TYR A 197 -10.42 -3.23 -17.52
CA TYR A 197 -10.45 -3.53 -16.08
C TYR A 197 -11.34 -2.54 -15.34
N THR A 198 -11.10 -1.25 -15.48
CA THR A 198 -11.86 -0.19 -14.79
C THR A 198 -13.36 -0.30 -15.10
N GLY A 199 -13.73 -0.52 -16.36
CA GLY A 199 -15.13 -0.70 -16.74
C GLY A 199 -15.77 -1.96 -16.15
N ALA A 200 -15.03 -3.08 -16.12
CA ALA A 200 -15.50 -4.34 -15.54
C ALA A 200 -15.65 -4.21 -14.01
N ALA A 201 -14.62 -3.73 -13.32
CA ALA A 201 -14.61 -3.52 -11.87
C ALA A 201 -15.71 -2.53 -11.45
N ARG A 202 -15.85 -1.40 -12.14
CA ARG A 202 -16.93 -0.43 -11.90
C ARG A 202 -18.30 -1.11 -11.97
N THR A 203 -18.57 -1.84 -13.05
CA THR A 203 -19.87 -2.51 -13.24
C THR A 203 -20.13 -3.55 -12.17
N TYR A 204 -19.11 -4.32 -11.79
CA TYR A 204 -19.17 -5.33 -10.73
C TYR A 204 -19.55 -4.70 -9.38
N TYR A 205 -18.78 -3.72 -8.91
CA TYR A 205 -19.02 -3.08 -7.62
C TYR A 205 -20.33 -2.29 -7.62
N GLU A 206 -20.62 -1.54 -8.69
CA GLU A 206 -21.87 -0.78 -8.79
C GLU A 206 -23.09 -1.69 -8.72
N THR A 207 -23.10 -2.79 -9.48
CA THR A 207 -24.25 -3.69 -9.52
C THR A 207 -24.47 -4.37 -8.18
N GLY A 208 -23.39 -4.86 -7.55
CA GLY A 208 -23.45 -5.55 -6.26
C GLY A 208 -23.89 -4.61 -5.15
N PHE A 209 -23.25 -3.45 -5.07
CA PHE A 209 -23.51 -2.48 -4.02
C PHE A 209 -24.89 -1.82 -4.15
N ARG A 210 -25.34 -1.51 -5.38
CA ARG A 210 -26.70 -1.02 -5.61
C ARG A 210 -27.76 -2.01 -5.14
N ARG A 211 -27.56 -3.31 -5.39
CA ARG A 211 -28.47 -4.36 -4.88
C ARG A 211 -28.45 -4.40 -3.35
N TYR A 212 -27.26 -4.33 -2.77
CA TYR A 212 -27.09 -4.34 -1.32
C TYR A 212 -27.77 -3.14 -0.63
N ILE A 213 -27.56 -1.92 -1.12
CA ILE A 213 -28.21 -0.71 -0.57
C ILE A 213 -29.73 -0.79 -0.66
N ARG A 214 -30.30 -1.37 -1.73
CA ARG A 214 -31.76 -1.59 -1.82
C ARG A 214 -32.26 -2.56 -0.76
N SER A 215 -31.51 -3.63 -0.47
CA SER A 215 -31.82 -4.54 0.64
C SER A 215 -31.79 -3.82 1.98
N LEU A 216 -30.74 -3.02 2.25
CA LEU A 216 -30.64 -2.24 3.49
C LEU A 216 -31.77 -1.20 3.62
N ALA A 217 -32.13 -0.51 2.53
CA ALA A 217 -33.26 0.42 2.52
C ALA A 217 -34.60 -0.26 2.79
N THR A 218 -34.76 -1.51 2.32
CA THR A 218 -35.96 -2.32 2.60
C THR A 218 -36.04 -2.69 4.08
N ILE A 219 -34.93 -3.07 4.71
CA ILE A 219 -34.86 -3.36 6.14
C ILE A 219 -35.12 -2.08 6.95
N LYS A 220 -34.50 -0.96 6.56
CA LYS A 220 -34.71 0.36 7.18
C LYS A 220 -36.19 0.73 7.26
N GLY A 221 -36.94 0.54 6.16
CA GLY A 221 -38.38 0.84 6.13
C GLY A 221 -39.24 0.03 7.11
N ARG A 222 -38.71 -1.04 7.71
CA ARG A 222 -39.37 -1.84 8.75
C ARG A 222 -38.97 -1.40 10.17
N SER A 223 -37.81 -0.75 10.28
CA SER A 223 -37.19 -0.30 11.51
C SER A 223 -37.54 1.17 11.80
N GLY A 224 -38.80 1.40 12.19
CA GLY A 224 -39.20 2.69 12.74
C GLY A 224 -39.05 2.70 14.26
N GLU A 225 -37.91 3.16 14.77
CA GLU A 225 -37.85 3.52 16.19
C GLU A 225 -38.56 4.88 16.39
N PRO A 226 -39.50 4.99 17.33
CA PRO A 226 -40.15 6.26 17.61
C PRO A 226 -39.12 7.24 18.19
N PHE A 227 -38.83 8.32 17.45
CA PHE A 227 -38.03 9.42 17.95
C PHE A 227 -38.79 10.17 19.03
N GLU A 228 -38.25 10.22 20.24
CA GLU A 228 -38.86 10.92 21.37
C GLU A 228 -37.87 11.90 22.02
N LEU A 229 -38.28 13.17 22.11
CA LEU A 229 -37.53 14.21 22.80
C LEU A 229 -37.59 14.01 24.32
N ILE A 230 -36.55 14.46 25.05
CA ILE A 230 -36.48 14.30 26.51
C ILE A 230 -37.67 15.03 27.17
N GLY A 231 -37.99 16.25 26.70
CA GLY A 231 -39.12 17.04 27.18
C GLY A 231 -40.49 16.65 26.62
N SER A 232 -40.63 15.49 25.95
CA SER A 232 -41.92 14.98 25.49
C SER A 232 -42.88 14.75 26.65
N THR A 233 -44.16 15.06 26.45
CA THR A 233 -45.23 14.84 27.43
C THR A 233 -45.70 13.39 27.53
N SER A 234 -45.15 12.48 26.71
CA SER A 234 -45.45 11.05 26.83
C SER A 234 -44.78 10.47 28.07
N GLU A 235 -45.45 9.50 28.68
CA GLU A 235 -44.95 8.75 29.85
C GLU A 235 -44.13 7.51 29.43
N ARG A 236 -43.94 7.28 28.13
CA ARG A 236 -43.23 6.12 27.59
C ARG A 236 -41.73 6.26 27.83
N VAL A 237 -41.15 5.33 28.58
CA VAL A 237 -39.70 5.26 28.80
C VAL A 237 -39.20 3.94 28.24
N GLU A 238 -38.07 3.97 27.53
CA GLU A 238 -37.38 2.73 27.18
C GLU A 238 -36.92 2.05 28.47
N ALA A 239 -37.30 0.78 28.66
CA ALA A 239 -37.13 0.07 29.93
C ALA A 239 -35.67 -0.11 30.37
N SER A 240 -34.72 -0.04 29.43
CA SER A 240 -33.29 -0.23 29.70
C SER A 240 -32.41 0.35 28.59
N LEU A 241 -31.14 0.63 28.93
CA LEU A 241 -30.08 0.93 27.97
C LEU A 241 -29.87 -0.27 27.03
N LYS A 242 -30.02 -0.07 25.71
CA LYS A 242 -29.67 -1.07 24.69
C LYS A 242 -28.15 -1.11 24.51
N VAL A 243 -27.44 -1.81 25.40
CA VAL A 243 -25.96 -1.92 25.35
C VAL A 243 -25.50 -2.53 24.03
N GLU A 244 -26.23 -3.50 23.50
CA GLU A 244 -25.97 -4.15 22.21
C GLU A 244 -25.96 -3.14 21.04
N SER A 245 -26.80 -2.10 21.07
CA SER A 245 -26.82 -1.05 20.05
C SER A 245 -25.57 -0.15 20.06
N LEU A 246 -24.86 -0.10 21.19
CA LEU A 246 -23.63 0.72 21.30
C LEU A 246 -22.43 0.04 20.65
N GLU A 247 -22.46 -1.29 20.54
CA GLU A 247 -21.38 -2.08 19.92
C GLU A 247 -21.24 -1.78 18.42
N TYR A 248 -22.29 -1.29 17.76
CA TYR A 248 -22.24 -0.84 16.37
C TYR A 248 -21.27 0.34 16.14
N GLY A 249 -20.83 1.02 17.20
CA GLY A 249 -19.84 2.09 17.13
C GLY A 249 -18.40 1.61 16.95
N SER A 250 -18.15 0.31 17.06
CA SER A 250 -16.82 -0.31 16.90
C SER A 250 -16.69 -1.09 15.60
N LEU A 251 -15.48 -1.13 15.05
CA LEU A 251 -15.14 -2.03 13.94
C LEU A 251 -15.27 -3.50 14.35
N ASP A 252 -14.95 -3.84 15.60
CA ASP A 252 -15.09 -5.20 16.17
C ASP A 252 -16.52 -5.50 16.66
N GLY A 253 -17.49 -4.66 16.31
CA GLY A 253 -18.90 -4.83 16.67
C GLY A 253 -19.61 -6.00 15.96
N PRO A 254 -20.95 -6.05 16.05
CA PRO A 254 -21.77 -7.14 15.52
C PRO A 254 -21.55 -7.41 14.03
N ALA A 255 -21.87 -8.61 13.53
CA ALA A 255 -21.64 -8.95 12.12
C ALA A 255 -22.38 -8.01 11.14
N VAL A 256 -21.84 -7.85 9.93
CA VAL A 256 -22.46 -7.05 8.87
C VAL A 256 -23.81 -7.66 8.47
N THR A 257 -24.85 -6.82 8.38
CA THR A 257 -26.17 -7.23 7.91
C THR A 257 -26.11 -7.73 6.47
N MET A 258 -26.47 -8.99 6.25
CA MET A 258 -26.40 -9.62 4.93
C MET A 258 -27.60 -9.27 4.04
N ALA A 259 -27.37 -9.17 2.73
CA ALA A 259 -28.40 -8.74 1.77
C ALA A 259 -29.67 -9.62 1.75
N PHE A 260 -29.53 -10.93 2.02
CA PHE A 260 -30.65 -11.89 2.01
C PHE A 260 -31.59 -11.72 3.21
N LEU A 261 -31.14 -11.07 4.29
CA LEU A 261 -31.99 -10.80 5.46
C LEU A 261 -33.14 -9.84 5.13
N ALA A 262 -33.03 -9.11 4.01
CA ALA A 262 -34.14 -8.33 3.48
C ALA A 262 -35.34 -9.20 3.07
N ASP A 263 -35.15 -10.49 2.76
CA ASP A 263 -36.25 -11.38 2.38
C ASP A 263 -37.09 -11.82 3.60
N ASP A 264 -36.50 -11.83 4.80
CA ASP A 264 -37.22 -12.08 6.04
C ASP A 264 -38.00 -10.83 6.48
N LYS A 265 -39.33 -10.89 6.39
CA LYS A 265 -40.23 -9.78 6.74
C LYS A 265 -40.18 -9.41 8.22
N ASN A 266 -39.78 -10.33 9.09
CA ASN A 266 -39.72 -10.12 10.54
C ASN A 266 -38.38 -9.52 10.97
N TYR A 267 -37.36 -9.61 10.12
CA TYR A 267 -36.04 -9.05 10.39
C TYR A 267 -36.10 -7.52 10.44
N LYS A 268 -35.61 -6.97 11.57
CA LYS A 268 -35.45 -5.56 11.82
C LYS A 268 -34.05 -5.31 12.34
N GLU A 269 -33.45 -4.25 11.83
CA GLU A 269 -32.11 -3.80 12.23
C GLU A 269 -32.17 -2.32 12.58
N PRO A 270 -31.58 -1.87 13.69
CA PRO A 270 -31.48 -0.45 13.99
C PRO A 270 -30.69 0.32 12.91
N VAL A 271 -30.92 1.62 12.84
CA VAL A 271 -30.35 2.47 11.79
C VAL A 271 -28.83 2.54 11.84
N GLU A 272 -28.24 2.51 13.04
CA GLU A 272 -26.79 2.44 13.27
C GLU A 272 -26.19 1.11 12.81
N GLY A 273 -26.92 -0.01 12.95
CA GLY A 273 -26.52 -1.31 12.43
C GLY A 273 -26.50 -1.34 10.91
N LEU A 274 -27.52 -0.75 10.27
CA LEU A 274 -27.57 -0.60 8.81
C LEU A 274 -26.47 0.34 8.27
N PHE A 275 -26.20 1.45 8.96
CA PHE A 275 -25.09 2.33 8.64
C PHE A 275 -23.75 1.58 8.76
N ARG A 276 -23.57 0.80 9.83
CA ARG A 276 -22.37 -0.03 10.00
C ARG A 276 -22.20 -1.02 8.87
N ALA A 277 -23.25 -1.76 8.57
CA ALA A 277 -23.24 -2.77 7.53
C ALA A 277 -22.88 -2.16 6.15
N MET A 278 -23.36 -0.96 5.87
CA MET A 278 -23.00 -0.21 4.66
C MET A 278 -21.53 0.25 4.70
N LEU A 279 -21.09 0.88 5.80
CA LEU A 279 -19.78 1.50 5.90
C LEU A 279 -18.64 0.48 5.83
N ILE A 280 -18.75 -0.65 6.54
CA ILE A 280 -17.74 -1.71 6.53
C ILE A 280 -17.59 -2.30 5.12
N VAL A 281 -18.71 -2.59 4.43
CA VAL A 281 -18.67 -3.13 3.07
C VAL A 281 -18.03 -2.14 2.09
N VAL A 282 -18.33 -0.85 2.20
CA VAL A 282 -17.69 0.19 1.37
C VAL A 282 -16.20 0.27 1.67
N MET A 283 -15.82 0.31 2.95
CA MET A 283 -14.44 0.44 3.41
C MET A 283 -13.56 -0.72 2.92
N ASP A 284 -13.98 -1.96 3.14
CA ASP A 284 -13.18 -3.14 2.79
C ASP A 284 -13.00 -3.27 1.28
N ASN A 285 -14.08 -3.13 0.49
CA ASN A 285 -13.98 -3.20 -0.97
C ASN A 285 -13.16 -2.05 -1.54
N ALA A 286 -13.36 -0.82 -1.04
CA ALA A 286 -12.61 0.34 -1.50
C ALA A 286 -11.11 0.26 -1.22
N THR A 287 -10.74 -0.17 -0.02
CA THR A 287 -9.34 -0.25 0.41
C THR A 287 -8.65 -1.43 -0.27
N GLY A 288 -9.35 -2.56 -0.44
CA GLY A 288 -8.88 -3.70 -1.25
C GLY A 288 -8.62 -3.30 -2.70
N GLU A 289 -9.58 -2.61 -3.33
CA GLU A 289 -9.44 -2.12 -4.70
C GLU A 289 -8.28 -1.14 -4.85
N TYR A 290 -8.12 -0.19 -3.92
CA TYR A 290 -7.02 0.77 -3.95
C TYR A 290 -5.66 0.08 -3.83
N SER A 291 -5.54 -0.87 -2.91
CA SER A 291 -4.32 -1.67 -2.75
C SER A 291 -4.01 -2.46 -4.02
N PHE A 292 -5.02 -3.08 -4.64
CA PHE A 292 -4.83 -3.81 -5.90
C PHE A 292 -4.38 -2.88 -7.02
N ILE A 293 -5.05 -1.72 -7.21
CA ILE A 293 -4.71 -0.76 -8.27
C ILE A 293 -3.25 -0.31 -8.14
N ARG A 294 -2.81 0.03 -6.92
CA ARG A 294 -1.42 0.47 -6.67
C ARG A 294 -0.40 -0.64 -6.89
N GLN A 295 -0.74 -1.88 -6.56
CA GLN A 295 0.15 -3.00 -6.78
C GLN A 295 0.22 -3.38 -8.26
N PHE A 296 -0.91 -3.61 -8.91
CA PHE A 296 -0.96 -4.15 -10.27
C PHE A 296 -0.59 -3.13 -11.35
N PHE A 297 -1.05 -1.88 -11.23
CA PHE A 297 -0.78 -0.82 -12.21
C PHE A 297 0.43 0.05 -11.84
N ASN A 298 1.32 -0.45 -10.97
CA ASN A 298 2.53 0.27 -10.64
C ASN A 298 3.43 0.43 -11.87
N ARG A 299 3.95 1.65 -12.05
CA ARG A 299 4.81 2.02 -13.19
C ARG A 299 6.30 1.83 -12.93
N ASP A 300 6.68 1.50 -11.70
CA ASP A 300 8.09 1.33 -11.35
C ASP A 300 8.68 0.02 -11.94
N GLU A 301 9.97 0.07 -12.26
CA GLU A 301 10.76 -1.08 -12.71
C GLU A 301 10.78 -2.19 -11.65
N PRO A 302 10.83 -3.49 -12.03
CA PRO A 302 11.21 -4.52 -11.10
C PRO A 302 12.62 -4.21 -10.59
N SER A 303 12.72 -3.81 -9.32
CA SER A 303 13.99 -3.66 -8.64
C SER A 303 14.74 -5.00 -8.77
N GLN A 304 15.88 -4.99 -9.44
CA GLN A 304 16.80 -6.12 -9.40
C GLN A 304 17.05 -6.45 -7.93
N LYS A 305 16.82 -7.71 -7.53
CA LYS A 305 17.12 -8.21 -6.19
C LYS A 305 18.52 -7.73 -5.79
N GLU A 306 18.59 -6.82 -4.82
CA GLU A 306 19.84 -6.41 -4.20
C GLU A 306 20.50 -7.65 -3.60
N THR A 307 21.50 -8.17 -4.30
CA THR A 307 22.36 -9.22 -3.76
C THR A 307 23.36 -8.49 -2.87
N SER A 308 23.05 -8.41 -1.58
CA SER A 308 23.92 -7.84 -0.56
C SER A 308 25.16 -8.72 -0.39
N THR A 309 26.26 -8.36 -1.05
CA THR A 309 27.60 -8.79 -0.63
C THR A 309 28.05 -7.94 0.55
N PRO A 310 28.39 -8.52 1.72
CA PRO A 310 28.90 -7.76 2.84
C PRO A 310 30.40 -7.50 2.66
N THR A 311 30.80 -6.22 2.63
CA THR A 311 32.20 -5.79 2.73
C THR A 311 32.67 -5.97 4.20
N PRO A 312 33.89 -6.46 4.46
CA PRO A 312 34.30 -6.76 5.83
C PRO A 312 34.73 -5.50 6.59
N ASN A 313 34.30 -5.42 7.84
CA ASN A 313 34.75 -4.47 8.85
C ASN A 313 36.28 -4.47 8.97
N ARG A 314 36.90 -3.29 8.88
CA ARG A 314 38.23 -3.04 9.44
C ARG A 314 38.10 -2.23 10.72
N THR A 315 38.52 -2.88 11.79
CA THR A 315 38.65 -2.40 13.17
C THR A 315 39.57 -1.19 13.27
N GLY A 316 39.31 -0.40 14.30
CA GLY A 316 39.82 0.95 14.50
C GLY A 316 41.32 1.06 14.78
N GLU A 317 41.78 2.30 14.66
CA GLU A 317 42.85 2.83 15.50
C GLU A 317 42.63 4.34 15.61
N SER A 318 42.33 4.79 16.83
CA SER A 318 42.25 6.20 17.19
C SER A 318 43.67 6.72 17.41
N VAL A 319 44.14 7.59 16.54
CA VAL A 319 45.30 8.45 16.85
C VAL A 319 44.79 9.87 16.92
N ARG A 320 44.85 10.43 18.13
CA ARG A 320 44.68 11.85 18.42
C ARG A 320 45.86 12.60 17.81
N GLU A 321 45.58 13.54 16.92
CA GLU A 321 46.53 14.58 16.55
C GLU A 321 45.91 15.95 16.78
N GLU A 322 46.78 16.83 17.26
CA GLU A 322 46.50 18.09 17.92
C GLU A 322 45.94 19.16 16.99
N SER A 323 45.03 19.96 17.54
CA SER A 323 44.43 21.12 16.90
C SER A 323 45.47 22.23 16.66
N VAL A 324 45.83 22.49 15.41
CA VAL A 324 46.45 23.75 14.99
C VAL A 324 45.35 24.71 14.51
N PRO A 325 45.18 25.90 15.12
CA PRO A 325 44.19 26.87 14.68
C PRO A 325 44.77 27.72 13.55
N GLY A 326 44.37 27.44 12.31
CA GLY A 326 44.71 28.30 11.18
C GLY A 326 44.53 27.66 9.81
N SER A 327 43.29 27.59 9.31
CA SER A 327 42.99 27.65 7.87
C SER A 327 41.50 27.84 7.60
N PRO A 328 41.13 28.51 6.49
CA PRO A 328 39.80 29.04 6.26
C PRO A 328 38.78 27.93 5.97
N VAL A 329 37.57 28.16 6.47
CA VAL A 329 36.35 27.35 6.32
C VAL A 329 36.16 26.89 4.87
N ASP A 330 36.34 25.59 4.63
CA ASP A 330 36.00 24.93 3.38
C ASP A 330 34.48 24.87 3.23
N SER A 331 33.97 25.66 2.29
CA SER A 331 32.54 25.88 1.99
C SER A 331 31.92 24.74 1.17
N ARG A 332 32.30 23.48 1.44
CA ARG A 332 31.81 22.30 0.69
C ARG A 332 30.71 21.49 1.37
N ARG A 333 30.34 21.77 2.63
CA ARG A 333 29.22 21.07 3.29
C ARG A 333 27.81 21.55 2.90
N ARG A 334 27.68 22.69 2.21
CA ARG A 334 26.36 23.25 1.84
C ARG A 334 25.75 22.65 0.55
N GLY A 335 26.54 21.90 -0.24
CA GLY A 335 26.06 21.22 -1.45
C GLY A 335 25.30 19.92 -1.16
N SER A 336 25.77 19.13 -0.21
CA SER A 336 25.20 17.83 0.20
C SER A 336 23.77 17.96 0.74
N ASP A 337 23.51 18.96 1.60
CA ASP A 337 22.19 19.17 2.20
C ASP A 337 21.19 19.77 1.20
N ALA A 338 21.66 20.56 0.24
CA ALA A 338 20.81 21.10 -0.82
C ALA A 338 20.42 20.02 -1.83
N GLU A 339 21.34 19.12 -2.18
CA GLU A 339 21.07 17.96 -3.04
C GLU A 339 20.17 16.93 -2.36
N SER A 340 20.37 16.66 -1.06
CA SER A 340 19.51 15.74 -0.30
C SER A 340 18.09 16.30 -0.12
N VAL A 341 17.94 17.59 0.19
CA VAL A 341 16.63 18.26 0.26
C VAL A 341 15.96 18.32 -1.12
N ARG A 342 16.74 18.54 -2.20
CA ARG A 342 16.21 18.53 -3.58
C ARG A 342 15.76 17.13 -3.99
N ALA A 343 16.54 16.09 -3.69
CA ALA A 343 16.17 14.70 -3.93
C ALA A 343 14.92 14.30 -3.11
N MET A 344 14.84 14.72 -1.85
CA MET A 344 13.66 14.48 -1.01
C MET A 344 12.42 15.17 -1.57
N LYS A 345 12.52 16.43 -2.01
CA LYS A 345 11.43 17.15 -2.67
C LYS A 345 11.00 16.51 -3.99
N GLN A 346 11.95 16.05 -4.81
CA GLN A 346 11.66 15.34 -6.06
C GLN A 346 10.98 14.00 -5.80
N SER A 347 11.42 13.25 -4.79
CA SER A 347 10.78 11.98 -4.40
C SER A 347 9.36 12.18 -3.87
N ALA A 348 9.12 13.23 -3.08
CA ALA A 348 7.80 13.58 -2.59
C ALA A 348 6.86 14.04 -3.71
N ALA A 349 7.37 14.81 -4.67
CA ALA A 349 6.63 15.22 -5.85
C ALA A 349 6.24 14.03 -6.74
N LYS A 350 7.15 13.06 -6.94
CA LYS A 350 6.85 11.83 -7.67
C LYS A 350 5.75 11.03 -6.98
N ARG A 351 5.88 10.78 -5.67
CA ARG A 351 4.85 10.06 -4.88
C ARG A 351 3.48 10.73 -4.99
N LYS A 352 3.43 12.06 -4.88
CA LYS A 352 2.16 12.80 -5.01
C LYS A 352 1.54 12.69 -6.41
N ALA A 353 2.35 12.64 -7.46
CA ALA A 353 1.88 12.45 -8.82
C ALA A 353 1.34 11.02 -9.04
N ASP A 354 2.04 10.02 -8.49
CA ASP A 354 1.62 8.62 -8.54
C ASP A 354 0.31 8.41 -7.76
N ASP A 355 0.21 9.00 -6.56
CA ASP A 355 -1.01 8.98 -5.75
C ASP A 355 -2.20 9.59 -6.52
N ALA A 356 -2.01 10.75 -7.17
CA ALA A 356 -3.07 11.38 -7.97
C ALA A 356 -3.50 10.50 -9.18
N TYR A 357 -2.56 9.76 -9.78
CA TYR A 357 -2.85 8.82 -10.86
C TYR A 357 -3.71 7.65 -10.38
N PHE A 358 -3.32 7.00 -9.28
CA PHE A 358 -4.05 5.87 -8.71
C PHE A 358 -5.42 6.30 -8.15
N ASP A 359 -5.49 7.48 -7.52
CA ASP A 359 -6.74 8.08 -7.06
C ASP A 359 -7.71 8.29 -8.23
N GLY A 360 -7.20 8.68 -9.40
CA GLY A 360 -7.99 8.83 -10.62
C GLY A 360 -8.60 7.52 -11.10
N ILE A 361 -7.83 6.43 -11.11
CA ILE A 361 -8.32 5.09 -11.49
C ILE A 361 -9.34 4.61 -10.45
N TRP A 362 -9.00 4.73 -9.17
CA TRP A 362 -9.88 4.32 -8.07
C TRP A 362 -11.23 5.03 -8.13
N LYS A 363 -11.24 6.35 -8.40
CA LYS A 363 -12.49 7.11 -8.57
C LYS A 363 -13.33 6.56 -9.71
N GLN A 364 -12.74 6.24 -10.87
CA GLN A 364 -13.49 5.66 -11.98
C GLN A 364 -14.19 4.34 -11.61
N VAL A 365 -13.59 3.54 -10.72
CA VAL A 365 -14.15 2.26 -10.24
C VAL A 365 -15.16 2.44 -9.12
N MET A 366 -14.78 3.17 -8.06
CA MET A 366 -15.49 3.19 -6.77
C MET A 366 -16.42 4.39 -6.58
N GLU A 367 -16.36 5.41 -7.44
CA GLU A 367 -17.24 6.58 -7.32
C GLU A 367 -18.73 6.22 -7.27
N PRO A 368 -19.29 5.33 -8.12
CA PRO A 368 -20.69 4.93 -8.01
C PRO A 368 -21.03 4.34 -6.64
N VAL A 369 -20.14 3.52 -6.07
CA VAL A 369 -20.31 2.92 -4.74
C VAL A 369 -20.41 4.01 -3.68
N THR A 370 -19.47 4.97 -3.70
CA THR A 370 -19.50 6.10 -2.75
C THR A 370 -20.74 6.98 -2.92
N GLN A 371 -21.26 7.15 -4.14
CA GLN A 371 -22.51 7.89 -4.40
C GLN A 371 -23.74 7.16 -3.85
N TYR A 372 -23.83 5.83 -4.01
CA TYR A 372 -24.91 5.05 -3.40
C TYR A 372 -24.83 5.08 -1.87
N ALA A 373 -23.62 5.03 -1.31
CA ALA A 373 -23.39 5.15 0.13
C ALA A 373 -23.84 6.52 0.65
N ASP A 374 -23.43 7.61 -0.01
CA ASP A 374 -23.87 8.98 0.30
C ASP A 374 -25.40 9.13 0.19
N GLY A 375 -26.01 8.58 -0.87
CA GLY A 375 -27.47 8.56 -1.02
C GLY A 375 -28.18 7.81 0.12
N PHE A 376 -27.62 6.68 0.58
CA PHE A 376 -28.15 5.95 1.72
C PHE A 376 -27.99 6.73 3.04
N ILE A 377 -26.83 7.34 3.27
CA ILE A 377 -26.58 8.20 4.45
C ILE A 377 -27.55 9.37 4.46
N LYS A 378 -27.74 10.05 3.32
CA LYS A 378 -28.71 11.13 3.18
C LYS A 378 -30.13 10.67 3.50
N SER A 379 -30.49 9.44 3.14
CA SER A 379 -31.79 8.87 3.51
C SER A 379 -31.95 8.69 5.02
N ILE A 380 -30.86 8.41 5.75
CA ILE A 380 -30.86 8.26 7.21
C ILE A 380 -30.90 9.63 7.90
N VAL A 381 -30.12 10.59 7.39
CA VAL A 381 -29.88 11.90 8.02
C VAL A 381 -30.94 12.94 7.66
N SER A 382 -31.56 12.85 6.48
CA SER A 382 -32.56 13.83 6.03
C SER A 382 -33.96 13.45 6.50
N PRO A 383 -34.65 14.29 7.29
CA PRO A 383 -36.00 14.01 7.75
C PRO A 383 -36.98 13.92 6.59
N SER A 384 -37.82 12.89 6.57
CA SER A 384 -38.96 12.75 5.67
C SER A 384 -40.22 12.46 6.49
N LEU A 385 -41.39 12.78 5.95
CA LEU A 385 -42.70 12.46 6.57
C LEU A 385 -42.88 10.97 6.92
N LEU A 386 -42.12 10.08 6.26
CA LEU A 386 -42.16 8.64 6.49
C LEU A 386 -40.99 8.08 7.33
N ASP A 387 -39.89 8.84 7.48
CA ASP A 387 -38.68 8.41 8.20
C ASP A 387 -38.38 9.42 9.33
N PRO A 388 -38.70 9.10 10.60
CA PRO A 388 -38.36 9.96 11.72
C PRO A 388 -36.84 10.06 11.86
N LYS A 389 -36.35 11.24 12.28
CA LYS A 389 -34.91 11.43 12.52
C LYS A 389 -34.40 10.43 13.55
N PRO A 390 -33.18 9.88 13.37
CA PRO A 390 -32.57 9.02 14.37
C PRO A 390 -32.36 9.78 15.69
N SER A 391 -32.48 9.06 16.81
CA SER A 391 -32.14 9.59 18.13
C SER A 391 -30.66 9.98 18.20
N VAL A 392 -30.32 10.86 19.15
CA VAL A 392 -28.95 11.33 19.42
C VAL A 392 -27.95 10.19 19.58
N VAL A 393 -28.35 9.09 20.24
CA VAL A 393 -27.46 7.96 20.55
C VAL A 393 -27.05 7.21 19.26
N PRO A 394 -27.96 6.74 18.39
CA PRO A 394 -27.62 6.23 17.07
C PRO A 394 -26.70 7.14 16.25
N ILE A 395 -26.95 8.46 16.26
CA ILE A 395 -26.10 9.42 15.53
C ILE A 395 -24.67 9.40 16.07
N LEU A 396 -24.50 9.43 17.40
CA LEU A 396 -23.18 9.35 18.01
C LEU A 396 -22.50 8.01 17.73
N THR A 397 -23.24 6.89 17.75
CA THR A 397 -22.73 5.57 17.38
C THR A 397 -22.18 5.58 15.95
N MET A 398 -22.91 6.16 15.00
CA MET A 398 -22.45 6.31 13.60
C MET A 398 -21.20 7.20 13.49
N ILE A 399 -21.11 8.28 14.29
CA ILE A 399 -19.92 9.14 14.35
C ILE A 399 -18.70 8.35 14.85
N ARG A 400 -18.85 7.55 15.91
CA ARG A 400 -17.75 6.73 16.46
C ARG A 400 -17.28 5.68 15.48
N LEU A 401 -18.21 5.02 14.81
CA LEU A 401 -17.85 4.08 13.77
C LEU A 401 -17.12 4.78 12.61
N ASN A 402 -17.56 5.97 12.20
CA ASN A 402 -16.91 6.75 11.15
C ASN A 402 -15.47 7.14 11.53
N GLU A 403 -15.21 7.51 12.79
CA GLU A 403 -13.87 7.81 13.28
C GLU A 403 -12.99 6.55 13.31
N ALA A 404 -13.51 5.42 13.79
CA ALA A 404 -12.78 4.15 13.78
C ALA A 404 -12.46 3.70 12.35
N ALA A 405 -13.43 3.82 11.42
CA ALA A 405 -13.22 3.55 10.00
C ALA A 405 -12.20 4.49 9.37
N TYR A 406 -12.18 5.78 9.76
CA TYR A 406 -11.21 6.75 9.28
C TYR A 406 -9.78 6.37 9.68
N GLN A 407 -9.57 6.01 10.95
CA GLN A 407 -8.27 5.55 11.45
C GLN A 407 -7.78 4.29 10.72
N GLU A 408 -8.67 3.33 10.47
CA GLU A 408 -8.34 2.11 9.73
C GLU A 408 -8.03 2.39 8.25
N VAL A 409 -8.77 3.30 7.60
CA VAL A 409 -8.49 3.73 6.23
C VAL A 409 -7.15 4.45 6.13
N CYS A 410 -6.79 5.28 7.11
CA CYS A 410 -5.46 5.90 7.19
C CYS A 410 -4.36 4.84 7.32
N ARG A 411 -4.56 3.79 8.14
CA ARG A 411 -3.62 2.65 8.19
C ARG A 411 -3.47 1.95 6.84
N ARG A 412 -4.57 1.80 6.10
CA ARG A 412 -4.58 1.20 4.75
C ARG A 412 -4.12 2.17 3.66
N SER A 413 -3.81 3.43 4.00
CA SER A 413 -3.28 4.48 3.11
C SER A 413 -4.16 4.73 1.87
N CYS A 414 -5.50 4.80 2.02
CA CYS A 414 -6.44 5.03 0.92
C CYS A 414 -7.01 6.46 0.93
N GLY A 415 -6.29 7.41 0.34
CA GLY A 415 -6.63 8.84 0.35
C GLY A 415 -8.03 9.21 -0.17
N PRO A 416 -8.54 8.62 -1.28
CA PRO A 416 -9.90 8.90 -1.74
C PRO A 416 -10.99 8.50 -0.73
N MET A 417 -10.79 7.39 -0.01
CA MET A 417 -11.72 6.94 1.02
C MET A 417 -11.67 7.83 2.26
N GLU A 418 -10.49 8.32 2.65
CA GLU A 418 -10.35 9.32 3.71
C GLU A 418 -11.21 10.56 3.42
N THR A 419 -11.17 11.05 2.18
CA THR A 419 -11.97 12.20 1.73
C THR A 419 -13.46 11.93 1.87
N PHE A 420 -13.91 10.73 1.48
CA PHE A 420 -15.31 10.32 1.64
C PHE A 420 -15.72 10.30 3.12
N LEU A 421 -14.93 9.68 4.00
CA LEU A 421 -15.22 9.57 5.42
C LEU A 421 -15.24 10.94 6.12
N VAL A 422 -14.37 11.87 5.73
CA VAL A 422 -14.44 13.27 6.20
C VAL A 422 -15.75 13.92 5.77
N GLY A 423 -16.23 13.67 4.55
CA GLY A 423 -17.55 14.11 4.09
C GLY A 423 -18.70 13.56 4.94
N VAL A 424 -18.66 12.26 5.26
CA VAL A 424 -19.62 11.63 6.17
C VAL A 424 -19.60 12.29 7.54
N ARG A 425 -18.41 12.50 8.12
CA ARG A 425 -18.23 13.22 9.40
C ARG A 425 -18.83 14.61 9.39
N MET A 426 -18.61 15.37 8.32
CA MET A 426 -19.16 16.73 8.14
C MET A 426 -20.68 16.76 8.01
N SER A 427 -21.31 15.64 7.66
CA SER A 427 -22.79 15.52 7.62
C SER A 427 -23.39 15.10 8.97
N LEU A 428 -22.71 14.24 9.73
CA LEU A 428 -23.22 13.68 10.98
C LEU A 428 -23.10 14.65 12.18
N TRP A 429 -22.00 15.39 12.30
CA TRP A 429 -21.79 16.29 13.44
C TRP A 429 -22.80 17.44 13.55
N PRO A 430 -23.12 18.18 12.46
CA PRO A 430 -24.15 19.20 12.51
C PRO A 430 -25.53 18.64 12.87
N LEU A 431 -25.85 17.43 12.38
CA LEU A 431 -27.09 16.74 12.74
C LEU A 431 -27.12 16.45 14.24
N PHE A 432 -26.04 15.86 14.78
CA PHE A 432 -25.91 15.59 16.21
C PHE A 432 -26.13 16.85 17.06
N GLN A 433 -25.49 17.97 16.68
CA GLN A 433 -25.61 19.24 17.39
C GLN A 433 -27.04 19.80 17.33
N SER A 434 -27.69 19.71 16.17
CA SER A 434 -29.08 20.14 16.00
C SER A 434 -30.03 19.34 16.90
N GLU A 435 -29.87 18.01 16.96
CA GLU A 435 -30.72 17.16 17.78
C GLU A 435 -30.47 17.35 19.28
N MET A 436 -29.20 17.47 19.72
CA MET A 436 -28.89 17.82 21.11
C MET A 436 -29.52 19.15 21.53
N SER A 437 -29.50 20.15 20.63
CA SER A 437 -30.14 21.44 20.88
C SER A 437 -31.67 21.31 20.98
N ALA A 438 -32.29 20.47 20.14
CA ALA A 438 -33.72 20.17 20.20
C ALA A 438 -34.11 19.48 21.52
N HIS A 439 -33.30 18.55 22.03
CA HIS A 439 -33.51 17.94 23.34
C HIS A 439 -33.46 18.98 24.48
N VAL A 440 -32.48 19.90 24.46
CA VAL A 440 -32.38 20.99 25.44
C VAL A 440 -33.61 21.90 25.38
N GLU A 441 -34.01 22.35 24.18
CA GLU A 441 -35.16 23.26 24.03
C GLU A 441 -36.49 22.57 24.41
N SER A 442 -36.63 21.27 24.12
CA SER A 442 -37.81 20.49 24.52
C SER A 442 -37.96 20.45 26.04
N LEU A 443 -36.85 20.23 26.76
CA LEU A 443 -36.85 20.14 28.21
C LEU A 443 -37.07 21.50 28.85
N LYS A 444 -36.49 22.55 28.27
CA LYS A 444 -36.74 23.94 28.66
C LYS A 444 -38.21 24.33 28.48
N THR A 445 -38.82 23.99 27.34
CA THR A 445 -40.26 24.24 27.07
C THR A 445 -41.15 23.51 28.07
N LEU A 446 -40.80 22.27 28.42
CA LEU A 446 -41.51 21.50 29.44
C LEU A 446 -41.39 22.15 30.83
N ALA A 447 -40.21 22.63 31.20
CA ALA A 447 -39.98 23.33 32.46
C ALA A 447 -40.68 24.70 32.51
N ASP A 448 -40.74 25.44 31.40
CA ASP A 448 -41.51 26.69 31.31
C ASP A 448 -43.02 26.43 31.44
N SER A 449 -43.52 25.37 30.83
CA SER A 449 -44.91 24.93 31.01
C SER A 449 -45.20 24.54 32.46
N ALA A 450 -44.22 23.95 33.16
CA ALA A 450 -44.35 23.63 34.58
C ALA A 450 -44.44 24.90 35.46
N THR A 451 -43.82 26.02 35.08
CA THR A 451 -43.92 27.27 35.86
C THR A 451 -45.29 27.97 35.78
N GLY A 452 -46.17 27.56 34.85
CA GLY A 452 -47.50 28.17 34.69
C GLY A 452 -47.47 29.58 34.08
N SER A 453 -46.41 29.91 33.34
CA SER A 453 -46.30 31.19 32.61
C SER A 453 -47.51 31.40 31.68
N MET A 454 -47.97 32.65 31.57
CA MET A 454 -49.24 33.07 30.95
C MET A 454 -49.41 32.63 29.47
N PHE A 455 -48.33 32.19 28.82
CA PHE A 455 -48.29 31.72 27.43
C PHE A 455 -48.26 30.19 27.25
N ALA A 456 -48.17 29.40 28.31
CA ALA A 456 -48.05 27.94 28.25
C ALA A 456 -49.09 27.24 29.15
N ARG A 457 -50.29 26.96 28.60
CA ARG A 457 -51.29 26.10 29.25
C ARG A 457 -50.92 24.62 29.04
N GLY A 458 -50.15 24.05 29.96
CA GLY A 458 -49.87 22.61 30.00
C GLY A 458 -49.84 22.09 31.44
N ASN A 459 -50.70 21.12 31.78
CA ASN A 459 -50.68 20.49 33.10
C ASN A 459 -49.58 19.42 33.12
N VAL A 460 -48.34 19.81 33.44
CA VAL A 460 -47.20 18.88 33.60
C VAL A 460 -47.48 17.96 34.80
N ARG A 461 -47.60 16.66 34.52
CA ARG A 461 -47.87 15.62 35.53
C ARG A 461 -46.57 14.98 36.03
N ASP A 462 -46.60 14.47 37.25
CA ASP A 462 -45.42 13.85 37.88
C ASP A 462 -44.84 12.64 37.11
N PRO A 463 -45.65 11.76 36.48
CA PRO A 463 -45.13 10.69 35.62
C PRO A 463 -44.31 11.20 34.43
N VAL A 464 -44.66 12.37 33.88
CA VAL A 464 -43.92 13.00 32.76
C VAL A 464 -42.56 13.50 33.23
N VAL A 465 -42.46 14.07 34.42
CA VAL A 465 -41.18 14.52 35.01
C VAL A 465 -40.27 13.32 35.28
N ARG A 466 -40.84 12.22 35.81
CA ARG A 466 -40.09 10.96 36.00
C ARG A 466 -39.60 10.39 34.67
N ALA A 467 -40.45 10.39 33.64
CA ALA A 467 -40.08 9.93 32.32
C ALA A 467 -38.95 10.77 31.70
N ALA A 468 -39.00 12.09 31.81
CA ALA A 468 -37.94 12.99 31.37
C ALA A 468 -36.61 12.73 32.11
N ALA A 469 -36.67 12.51 33.42
CA ALA A 469 -35.51 12.18 34.25
C ALA A 469 -34.85 10.85 33.84
N GLN A 470 -35.66 9.82 33.55
CA GLN A 470 -35.16 8.52 33.08
C GLN A 470 -34.57 8.61 31.67
N ARG A 471 -35.24 9.29 30.73
CA ARG A 471 -34.71 9.52 29.36
C ARG A 471 -33.37 10.27 29.39
N TYR A 472 -33.24 11.26 30.27
CA TYR A 472 -31.97 11.97 30.48
C TYR A 472 -30.87 11.03 30.97
N ALA A 473 -31.13 10.24 32.01
CA ALA A 473 -30.12 9.35 32.58
C ALA A 473 -29.69 8.23 31.61
N ILE A 474 -30.63 7.70 30.82
CA ILE A 474 -30.35 6.75 29.73
C ILE A 474 -29.47 7.44 28.67
N MET A 475 -29.86 8.61 28.17
CA MET A 475 -29.07 9.33 27.16
C MET A 475 -27.66 9.67 27.67
N PHE A 476 -27.54 10.17 28.90
CA PHE A 476 -26.25 10.48 29.52
C PHE A 476 -25.35 9.25 29.57
N SER A 477 -25.89 8.12 30.03
CA SER A 477 -25.14 6.86 30.15
C SER A 477 -24.71 6.31 28.78
N SER A 478 -25.59 6.38 27.76
CA SER A 478 -25.26 5.97 26.40
C SER A 478 -24.19 6.84 25.75
N ILE A 479 -24.30 8.18 25.88
CA ILE A 479 -23.30 9.11 25.34
C ILE A 479 -21.95 8.88 26.02
N LEU A 480 -21.94 8.70 27.34
CA LEU A 480 -20.73 8.41 28.10
C LEU A 480 -20.07 7.10 27.70
N ALA A 481 -20.85 6.06 27.40
CA ALA A 481 -20.33 4.79 26.93
C ALA A 481 -19.66 4.89 25.54
N LEU A 482 -20.14 5.81 24.70
CA LEU A 482 -19.64 6.07 23.35
C LEU A 482 -18.52 7.11 23.32
N ILE A 483 -18.24 7.86 24.39
CA ILE A 483 -17.13 8.81 24.43
C ILE A 483 -15.79 8.04 24.40
N GLY A 484 -14.89 8.47 23.50
CA GLY A 484 -13.52 7.98 23.41
C GLY A 484 -12.58 8.67 24.41
N ASP A 485 -11.28 8.40 24.31
CA ASP A 485 -10.26 8.97 25.21
C ASP A 485 -10.05 10.49 25.00
N ASP A 486 -10.48 11.01 23.85
CA ASP A 486 -10.41 12.42 23.54
C ASP A 486 -11.52 13.21 24.26
N GLU A 487 -11.13 14.23 25.04
CA GLU A 487 -12.07 15.13 25.67
C GLU A 487 -12.81 15.94 24.59
N GLU A 488 -14.09 15.64 24.37
CA GLU A 488 -14.96 16.41 23.48
C GLU A 488 -15.77 17.45 24.28
N PRO A 489 -15.25 18.69 24.46
CA PRO A 489 -15.86 19.68 25.34
C PRO A 489 -17.29 20.03 24.92
N MET A 490 -17.58 19.98 23.62
CA MET A 490 -18.91 20.29 23.08
C MET A 490 -19.99 19.29 23.55
N LEU A 491 -19.66 17.99 23.66
CA LEU A 491 -20.59 16.99 24.18
C LEU A 491 -20.96 17.30 25.63
N PHE A 492 -19.95 17.55 26.47
CA PHE A 492 -20.15 17.82 27.88
C PHE A 492 -20.88 19.15 28.15
N ILE A 493 -20.69 20.17 27.31
CA ILE A 493 -21.46 21.41 27.39
C ILE A 493 -22.96 21.12 27.19
N ASN A 494 -23.33 20.36 26.16
CA ASN A 494 -24.73 20.03 25.90
C ASN A 494 -25.34 19.15 27.01
N LEU A 495 -24.59 18.17 27.52
CA LEU A 495 -25.02 17.37 28.68
C LEU A 495 -25.21 18.23 29.94
N GLY A 496 -24.34 19.22 30.17
CA GLY A 496 -24.45 20.17 31.26
C GLY A 496 -25.70 21.05 31.15
N ARG A 497 -26.06 21.50 29.94
CA ARG A 497 -27.29 22.25 29.67
C ARG A 497 -28.54 21.41 29.94
N LEU A 498 -28.55 20.14 29.49
CA LEU A 498 -29.63 19.20 29.80
C LEU A 498 -29.81 18.99 31.31
N ARG A 499 -28.70 18.83 32.06
CA ARG A 499 -28.71 18.70 33.52
C ARG A 499 -29.32 19.92 34.21
N GLN A 500 -28.97 21.12 33.75
CA GLN A 500 -29.49 22.38 34.29
C GLN A 500 -31.00 22.49 34.09
N GLU A 501 -31.50 22.20 32.88
CA GLU A 501 -32.93 22.25 32.60
C GLU A 501 -33.71 21.13 33.31
N LEU A 502 -33.15 19.92 33.43
CA LEU A 502 -33.78 18.84 34.19
C LEU A 502 -33.89 19.19 35.68
N THR A 503 -32.81 19.74 36.24
CA THR A 503 -32.82 20.25 37.62
C THR A 503 -33.95 21.26 37.79
N ARG A 504 -34.05 22.23 36.87
CA ARG A 504 -35.07 23.28 36.90
C ARG A 504 -36.48 22.69 36.84
N LEU A 505 -36.73 21.71 35.96
CA LEU A 505 -38.02 21.03 35.85
C LEU A 505 -38.42 20.38 37.18
N ILE A 506 -37.51 19.63 37.80
CA ILE A 506 -37.78 18.92 39.06
C ILE A 506 -38.04 19.91 40.20
N THR A 507 -37.25 20.98 40.32
CA THR A 507 -37.43 21.98 41.40
C THR A 507 -38.71 22.80 41.23
N VAL A 508 -39.07 23.19 40.00
CA VAL A 508 -40.32 23.91 39.70
C VAL A 508 -41.53 23.03 40.01
N GLN A 509 -41.49 21.74 39.65
CA GLN A 509 -42.60 20.84 39.96
C GLN A 509 -42.71 20.55 41.46
N ALA A 510 -41.57 20.35 42.14
CA ALA A 510 -41.55 20.18 43.59
C ALA A 510 -42.14 21.39 44.31
N ALA A 511 -41.83 22.62 43.88
CA ALA A 511 -42.34 23.86 44.49
C ALA A 511 -43.89 23.98 44.47
N LYS A 512 -44.59 23.20 43.64
CA LYS A 512 -46.06 23.14 43.65
C LYS A 512 -46.62 22.31 44.81
N VAL A 513 -45.81 21.42 45.40
CA VAL A 513 -46.17 20.60 46.54
C VAL A 513 -46.11 21.48 47.79
N LYS A 514 -47.27 21.79 48.37
CA LYS A 514 -47.41 22.70 49.52
C LYS A 514 -46.88 22.12 50.83
N ASP A 515 -46.95 20.80 50.99
CA ASP A 515 -46.47 20.11 52.19
C ASP A 515 -44.94 19.97 52.12
N PRO A 516 -44.17 20.53 53.08
CA PRO A 516 -42.72 20.48 53.08
C PRO A 516 -42.16 19.06 53.15
N VAL A 517 -42.85 18.13 53.83
CA VAL A 517 -42.41 16.72 53.94
C VAL A 517 -42.58 16.03 52.59
N GLN A 518 -43.75 16.18 51.95
CA GLN A 518 -44.04 15.58 50.66
C GLN A 518 -43.19 16.19 49.53
N ASN A 519 -42.87 17.48 49.60
CA ASN A 519 -41.93 18.13 48.71
C ASN A 519 -40.54 17.48 48.78
N ALA A 520 -40.02 17.26 49.99
CA ALA A 520 -38.71 16.65 50.17
C ALA A 520 -38.68 15.16 49.74
N ILE A 521 -39.78 14.41 49.98
CA ILE A 521 -39.95 13.03 49.47
C ILE A 521 -39.97 12.99 47.94
N TYR A 522 -40.67 13.93 47.29
CA TYR A 522 -40.71 14.02 45.84
C TYR A 522 -39.31 14.27 45.24
N LEU A 523 -38.54 15.19 45.83
CA LEU A 523 -37.18 15.49 45.41
C LEU A 523 -36.25 14.28 45.57
N SER A 524 -36.24 13.64 46.76
CA SER A 524 -35.42 12.45 47.03
C SER A 524 -35.78 11.31 46.06
N THR A 525 -37.07 11.01 45.87
CA THR A 525 -37.51 9.94 44.95
C THR A 525 -37.11 10.23 43.49
N SER A 526 -37.19 11.50 43.07
CA SER A 526 -36.85 11.89 41.70
C SER A 526 -35.34 11.81 41.44
N TYR A 527 -34.51 12.24 42.39
CA TYR A 527 -33.05 12.14 42.29
C TYR A 527 -32.56 10.69 42.44
N GLU A 528 -33.18 9.90 43.31
CA GLU A 528 -32.89 8.47 43.46
C GLU A 528 -33.18 7.70 42.17
N ALA A 529 -34.27 8.01 41.46
CA ALA A 529 -34.57 7.39 40.16
C ALA A 529 -33.50 7.69 39.09
N ILE A 530 -32.96 8.92 39.08
CA ILE A 530 -31.84 9.30 38.20
C ILE A 530 -30.59 8.50 38.58
N LEU A 531 -30.24 8.46 39.86
CA LEU A 531 -29.06 7.74 40.37
C LEU A 531 -29.14 6.24 40.08
N GLN A 532 -30.30 5.61 40.26
CA GLN A 532 -30.52 4.20 39.91
C GLN A 532 -30.27 3.95 38.41
N THR A 533 -30.77 4.84 37.55
CA THR A 533 -30.59 4.72 36.09
C THR A 533 -29.13 4.99 35.67
N LEU A 534 -28.44 5.94 36.30
CA LEU A 534 -27.01 6.18 36.05
C LEU A 534 -26.12 5.02 36.53
N SER A 535 -26.48 4.40 37.67
CA SER A 535 -25.73 3.27 38.24
C SER A 535 -25.88 1.97 37.44
N SER A 536 -26.96 1.83 36.67
CA SER A 536 -27.21 0.68 35.80
C SER A 536 -26.60 0.83 34.39
N GLY A 537 -25.87 1.93 34.14
CA GLY A 537 -25.14 2.13 32.89
C GLY A 537 -23.93 1.19 32.73
N PRO A 538 -23.44 0.97 31.49
CA PRO A 538 -22.33 0.05 31.22
C PRO A 538 -20.97 0.52 31.75
N ARG A 539 -20.84 1.79 32.15
CA ARG A 539 -19.60 2.39 32.73
C ARG A 539 -19.91 3.35 33.89
N PRO A 540 -20.46 2.88 35.03
CA PRO A 540 -21.00 3.79 36.03
C PRO A 540 -19.92 4.56 36.79
N ASN A 541 -18.69 4.02 36.92
CA ASN A 541 -17.64 4.57 37.81
C ASN A 541 -16.23 4.74 37.21
N THR A 542 -16.02 4.42 35.93
CA THR A 542 -14.66 4.47 35.34
C THR A 542 -14.28 5.84 34.78
N HIS A 543 -15.26 6.68 34.41
CA HIS A 543 -15.01 7.98 33.78
C HIS A 543 -15.17 9.16 34.77
N PRO A 544 -14.23 10.13 34.86
CA PRO A 544 -14.30 11.25 35.81
C PRO A 544 -15.58 12.09 35.73
N LYS A 545 -16.12 12.27 34.51
CA LYS A 545 -17.41 12.98 34.32
C LYS A 545 -18.62 12.18 34.82
N ALA A 546 -18.57 10.86 34.78
CA ALA A 546 -19.60 10.00 35.37
C ALA A 546 -19.64 10.16 36.90
N GLN A 547 -18.45 10.20 37.51
CA GLN A 547 -18.29 10.43 38.94
C GLN A 547 -18.79 11.83 39.34
N THR A 548 -18.45 12.85 38.54
CA THR A 548 -18.91 14.23 38.77
C THR A 548 -20.44 14.33 38.67
N GLU A 549 -21.04 13.69 37.67
CA GLU A 549 -22.49 13.68 37.49
C GLU A 549 -23.20 12.92 38.62
N THR A 550 -22.67 11.77 39.00
CA THR A 550 -23.21 10.95 40.09
C THR A 550 -23.11 11.68 41.43
N ALA A 551 -21.98 12.36 41.70
CA ALA A 551 -21.78 13.15 42.90
C ALA A 551 -22.79 14.31 42.98
N PHE A 552 -23.02 15.01 41.87
CA PHE A 552 -23.99 16.10 41.80
C PHE A 552 -25.42 15.67 42.15
N TRP A 553 -25.89 14.54 41.62
CA TRP A 553 -27.23 14.03 41.95
C TRP A 553 -27.29 13.46 43.37
N ARG A 554 -26.22 12.82 43.86
CA ARG A 554 -26.13 12.29 45.22
C ARG A 554 -26.20 13.38 46.29
N GLU A 555 -25.47 14.49 46.11
CA GLU A 555 -25.48 15.62 47.03
C GLU A 555 -26.90 16.17 47.23
N ARG A 556 -27.67 16.30 46.15
CA ARG A 556 -29.06 16.78 46.21
C ARG A 556 -30.05 15.79 46.79
N GLU A 557 -29.82 14.50 46.54
CA GLU A 557 -30.59 13.42 47.14
C GLU A 557 -30.40 13.42 48.67
N GLU A 558 -29.15 13.54 49.13
CA GLU A 558 -28.83 13.66 50.56
C GLU A 558 -29.42 14.92 51.18
N GLU A 559 -29.37 16.07 50.49
CA GLU A 559 -29.99 17.31 50.94
C GLU A 559 -31.51 17.15 51.11
N ALA A 560 -32.18 16.47 50.16
CA ALA A 560 -33.60 16.17 50.26
C ALA A 560 -33.91 15.22 51.44
N ARG A 561 -33.09 14.17 51.66
CA ARG A 561 -33.23 13.28 52.84
C ARG A 561 -33.06 14.02 54.16
N ARG A 562 -32.08 14.93 54.26
CA ARG A 562 -31.88 15.76 55.47
C ARG A 562 -33.11 16.62 55.77
N ARG A 563 -33.76 17.19 54.74
CA ARG A 563 -35.01 17.96 54.89
C ARG A 563 -36.20 17.11 55.35
N ILE A 564 -36.26 15.84 54.93
CA ILE A 564 -37.27 14.88 55.45
C ILE A 564 -37.02 14.64 56.95
N ALA A 565 -35.78 14.32 57.34
CA ALA A 565 -35.43 14.05 58.73
C ALA A 565 -35.68 15.27 59.65
N SER A 566 -35.41 16.48 59.17
CA SER A 566 -35.62 17.71 59.95
C SER A 566 -37.07 18.18 60.04
N SER A 567 -37.98 17.60 59.26
CA SER A 567 -39.42 17.96 59.26
C SER A 567 -40.29 16.92 59.98
N GLN A 568 -39.71 15.78 60.36
CA GLN A 568 -40.34 14.73 61.16
C GLN A 568 -39.98 14.78 62.66
N GLY A 569 -38.95 15.56 63.02
CA GLY A 569 -38.62 15.92 64.40
C GLY A 569 -39.16 17.30 64.73
#